data_AF-A0A2G5HLT9-F1
#
_entry.id   AF-A0A2G5HLT9-F1
#
_cell.length_a   1.000
_cell.length_b   1.000
_cell.length_c   1.000
_cell.angle_alpha   90.00
_cell.angle_beta   90.00
_cell.angle_gamma   90.00
#
_symmetry.space_group_name_H-M   'P 1'
#
loop_
_entity.id
_entity.type
_entity.pdbx_description
1 polymer ?
#
loop_
_entity_poly.entity_id
_entity_poly.type
_entity_poly.pdbx_seq_one_letter_code
_entity_poly.pdbx_strand_id
1 'polypeptide(L)'
;MTTPTNTDVFEDVLNLEDRYCQEGYDLGVADGAKSGRIEGRTFGLEKGFEKFLEMGKLNGRAAVWEARLSSSRKPDDTSASSKNSVMPPLNGNERLRKHVERLAALSDPNGLSTKNDENDVSEFDDRLKDAKAKATLIARIVGEDDAVPRDTEEVQGSTSRGKALRVRRNVNEDGVAGRRTGEMEDFMGLPSRT
;
A
#
# COMPACT_ATOMS: atom_id res chain seq x y z
N MET A 1 -26.08 -14.20 64.47
CA MET A 1 -26.17 -12.72 64.36
C MET A 1 -24.89 -12.24 63.73
N THR A 2 -24.89 -11.99 62.42
CA THR A 2 -23.73 -11.47 61.67
C THR A 2 -23.69 -9.95 61.86
N THR A 3 -22.73 -9.48 62.64
CA THR A 3 -22.50 -8.05 62.90
C THR A 3 -22.10 -7.32 61.61
N PRO A 4 -22.56 -6.07 61.41
CA PRO A 4 -22.29 -5.33 60.18
C PRO A 4 -20.79 -5.10 60.05
N THR A 5 -20.29 -5.27 58.82
CA THR A 5 -18.95 -4.87 58.40
C THR A 5 -18.70 -3.45 58.87
N ASN A 6 -17.75 -3.26 59.77
CA ASN A 6 -17.25 -1.94 60.14
C ASN A 6 -16.44 -1.43 58.94
N THR A 7 -17.17 -0.97 57.93
CA THR A 7 -16.63 -0.29 56.77
C THR A 7 -16.12 1.04 57.31
N ASP A 8 -14.81 1.23 57.35
CA ASP A 8 -14.22 2.50 57.76
C ASP A 8 -14.80 3.61 56.86
N VAL A 9 -15.42 4.59 57.51
CA VAL A 9 -16.21 5.66 56.87
C VAL A 9 -15.33 6.56 56.00
N PHE A 10 -14.00 6.55 56.22
CA PHE A 10 -13.04 7.34 55.44
C PHE A 10 -12.35 6.57 54.31
N GLU A 11 -12.51 5.24 54.20
CA GLU A 11 -11.88 4.41 53.15
C GLU A 11 -12.19 4.92 51.74
N ASP A 12 -13.43 5.32 51.49
CA ASP A 12 -13.84 5.85 50.18
C ASP A 12 -13.14 7.16 49.81
N VAL A 13 -12.83 8.00 50.80
CA VAL A 13 -12.16 9.29 50.59
C VAL A 13 -10.65 9.08 50.47
N LEU A 14 -10.08 8.18 51.27
CA LEU A 14 -8.64 7.89 51.26
C LEU A 14 -8.21 7.17 49.96
N ASN A 15 -9.05 6.29 49.41
CA ASN A 15 -8.76 5.60 48.14
C ASN A 15 -9.41 6.28 46.92
N LEU A 16 -9.86 7.54 47.06
CA LEU A 16 -10.57 8.24 45.98
C LEU A 16 -9.68 8.44 44.75
N GLU A 17 -8.41 8.80 44.97
CA GLU A 17 -7.42 9.00 43.91
C GLU A 17 -7.19 7.71 43.13
N ASP A 18 -6.85 6.62 43.83
CA ASP A 18 -6.56 5.33 43.20
C ASP A 18 -7.77 4.82 42.39
N ARG A 19 -8.99 4.99 42.91
CA ARG A 19 -10.22 4.61 42.18
C ARG A 19 -10.40 5.40 40.90
N TYR A 20 -10.26 6.72 40.94
CA TYR A 20 -10.41 7.54 39.73
C TYR A 20 -9.23 7.37 38.75
N CYS A 21 -8.03 7.11 39.25
CA CYS A 21 -6.89 6.75 38.42
C CYS A 21 -7.12 5.42 37.69
N GLN A 22 -7.59 4.40 38.41
CA GLN A 22 -7.92 3.11 37.81
C GLN A 22 -9.09 3.23 36.82
N GLU A 23 -10.14 3.95 37.19
CA GLU A 23 -11.29 4.20 36.31
C GLU A 23 -10.86 4.92 35.02
N GLY A 24 -10.05 5.98 35.14
CA GLY A 24 -9.51 6.71 34.00
C GLY A 24 -8.61 5.84 33.11
N TYR A 25 -7.80 4.96 33.70
CA TYR A 25 -6.99 4.00 32.97
C TYR A 25 -7.86 3.00 32.21
N ASP A 26 -8.85 2.38 32.87
CA ASP A 26 -9.73 1.38 32.25
C ASP A 26 -10.56 2.00 31.12
N LEU A 27 -11.08 3.22 31.33
CA LEU A 27 -11.77 4.00 30.31
C LEU A 27 -10.84 4.33 29.13
N GLY A 28 -9.62 4.77 29.41
CA GLY A 28 -8.63 5.10 28.38
C GLY A 28 -8.21 3.89 27.56
N VAL A 29 -8.03 2.73 28.19
CA VAL A 29 -7.71 1.46 27.51
C VAL A 29 -8.90 1.01 26.65
N ALA A 30 -10.12 1.06 27.19
CA ALA A 30 -11.32 0.67 26.47
C ALA A 30 -11.57 1.57 25.24
N ASP A 31 -11.45 2.89 25.40
CA ASP A 31 -11.60 3.83 24.30
C ASP A 31 -10.46 3.74 23.29
N GLY A 32 -9.21 3.61 23.76
CA GLY A 32 -8.05 3.39 22.90
C GLY A 32 -8.18 2.13 22.05
N ALA A 33 -8.64 1.02 22.63
CA ALA A 33 -8.86 -0.23 21.90
C ALA A 33 -10.00 -0.11 20.87
N LYS A 34 -11.02 0.69 21.15
CA LYS A 34 -12.12 0.96 20.21
C LYS A 34 -11.66 1.89 19.08
N SER A 35 -11.05 3.01 19.43
CA SER A 35 -10.52 4.01 18.50
C SER A 35 -9.48 3.39 17.58
N GLY A 36 -8.53 2.63 18.10
CA GLY A 36 -7.49 1.96 17.32
C GLY A 36 -8.05 0.98 16.28
N ARG A 37 -9.12 0.22 16.61
CA ARG A 37 -9.77 -0.65 15.61
C ARG A 37 -10.47 0.13 14.50
N ILE A 38 -11.14 1.23 14.85
CA ILE A 38 -11.83 2.08 13.88
C ILE A 38 -10.81 2.76 12.96
N GLU A 39 -9.76 3.32 13.54
CA GLU A 39 -8.66 3.96 12.82
C GLU A 39 -7.96 2.96 11.89
N GLY A 40 -7.57 1.79 12.39
CA GLY A 40 -6.92 0.76 11.58
C GLY A 40 -7.78 0.32 10.38
N ARG A 41 -9.10 0.19 10.57
CA ARG A 41 -10.02 -0.12 9.46
C ARG A 41 -10.12 1.02 8.45
N THR A 42 -10.19 2.26 8.93
CA THR A 42 -10.30 3.46 8.09
C THR A 42 -9.03 3.65 7.26
N PHE A 43 -7.87 3.54 7.90
CA PHE A 43 -6.57 3.61 7.26
C PHE A 43 -6.36 2.49 6.22
N GLY A 44 -6.74 1.25 6.56
CA GLY A 44 -6.67 0.13 5.61
C GLY A 44 -7.53 0.36 4.36
N LEU A 45 -8.74 0.91 4.53
CA LEU A 45 -9.60 1.28 3.40
C LEU A 45 -8.98 2.39 2.55
N GLU A 46 -8.47 3.44 3.17
CA GLU A 46 -7.80 4.54 2.47
C GLU A 46 -6.63 4.04 1.62
N LYS A 47 -5.76 3.21 2.19
CA LYS A 47 -4.63 2.60 1.47
C LYS A 47 -5.07 1.64 0.38
N GLY A 48 -6.14 0.89 0.59
CA GLY A 48 -6.77 0.09 -0.46
C GLY A 48 -7.18 0.97 -1.64
N PHE A 49 -7.97 2.01 -1.40
CA PHE A 49 -8.44 2.91 -2.46
C PHE A 49 -7.31 3.58 -3.23
N GLU A 50 -6.25 4.01 -2.55
CA GLU A 50 -5.05 4.59 -3.19
C GLU A 50 -4.44 3.61 -4.20
N LYS A 51 -4.21 2.35 -3.78
CA LYS A 51 -3.66 1.29 -4.63
C LYS A 51 -4.58 0.92 -5.81
N PHE A 52 -5.89 0.84 -5.59
CA PHE A 52 -6.88 0.60 -6.65
C PHE A 52 -6.94 1.74 -7.66
N LEU A 53 -6.84 2.98 -7.19
CA LEU A 53 -6.81 4.17 -8.05
C LEU A 53 -5.57 4.18 -8.94
N GLU A 54 -4.40 3.81 -8.41
CA GLU A 54 -3.20 3.61 -9.21
C GLU A 54 -3.37 2.52 -10.27
N MET A 55 -3.92 1.36 -9.90
CA MET A 55 -4.21 0.29 -10.85
C MET A 55 -5.19 0.76 -11.94
N GLY A 56 -6.22 1.53 -11.57
CA GLY A 56 -7.18 2.12 -12.50
C GLY A 56 -6.53 3.09 -13.49
N LYS A 57 -5.56 3.90 -13.07
CA LYS A 57 -4.76 4.75 -13.97
C LYS A 57 -3.99 3.91 -14.99
N LEU A 58 -3.40 2.79 -14.56
CA LEU A 58 -2.69 1.87 -15.46
C LEU A 58 -3.63 1.20 -16.45
N ASN A 59 -4.83 0.79 -16.02
CA ASN A 59 -5.87 0.25 -16.90
C ASN A 59 -6.31 1.27 -17.95
N GLY A 60 -6.56 2.52 -17.54
CA GLY A 60 -6.90 3.60 -18.46
C GLY A 60 -5.82 3.83 -19.53
N ARG A 61 -4.53 3.80 -19.12
CA ARG A 61 -3.40 3.88 -20.06
C ARG A 61 -3.37 2.71 -21.03
N ALA A 62 -3.59 1.48 -20.54
CA ALA A 62 -3.66 0.30 -21.38
C ALA A 62 -4.76 0.43 -22.44
N ALA A 63 -5.97 0.87 -22.05
CA ALA A 63 -7.08 1.10 -22.96
C ALA A 63 -6.76 2.16 -24.04
N VAL A 64 -6.10 3.27 -23.66
CA VAL A 64 -5.66 4.30 -24.62
C VAL A 64 -4.64 3.75 -25.61
N TRP A 65 -3.63 3.00 -25.14
CA TRP A 65 -2.63 2.40 -26.02
C TRP A 65 -3.24 1.32 -26.94
N GLU A 66 -4.19 0.52 -26.46
CA GLU A 66 -4.91 -0.46 -27.26
C GLU A 66 -5.73 0.19 -28.38
N ALA A 67 -6.47 1.27 -28.06
CA ALA A 67 -7.21 2.04 -29.05
C ALA A 67 -6.28 2.61 -30.15
N ARG A 68 -5.10 3.10 -29.76
CA ARG A 68 -4.10 3.65 -30.70
C ARG A 68 -3.44 2.58 -31.56
N LEU A 69 -3.22 1.38 -31.02
CA LEU A 69 -2.71 0.22 -31.77
C LEU A 69 -3.74 -0.31 -32.79
N SER A 70 -5.03 -0.32 -32.44
CA SER A 70 -6.10 -0.75 -33.35
C SER A 70 -6.27 0.19 -34.54
N SER A 71 -6.06 1.49 -34.33
CA SER A 71 -6.14 2.53 -35.38
C SER A 71 -5.03 2.42 -36.44
N SER A 72 -3.92 1.73 -36.16
CA SER A 72 -2.82 1.52 -37.11
C SER A 72 -3.06 0.37 -38.10
N ARG A 73 -4.15 -0.40 -37.98
CA ARG A 73 -4.38 -1.63 -38.77
C ARG A 73 -5.02 -1.45 -40.14
N LYS A 74 -5.39 -0.23 -40.57
CA LYS A 74 -5.90 0.01 -41.93
C LYS A 74 -4.79 0.53 -42.85
N PRO A 75 -4.30 -0.28 -43.81
CA PRO A 75 -3.30 0.17 -44.78
C PRO A 75 -3.90 0.85 -46.02
N ASP A 76 -5.22 0.93 -46.16
CA ASP A 76 -5.89 1.56 -47.31
C ASP A 76 -6.67 2.80 -46.86
N ASP A 77 -5.95 3.91 -46.67
CA ASP A 77 -6.30 5.16 -47.35
C ASP A 77 -5.28 6.25 -47.05
N THR A 78 -4.60 6.66 -48.12
CA THR A 78 -4.09 8.01 -48.39
C THR A 78 -3.37 8.76 -47.25
N SER A 79 -2.06 8.91 -47.46
CA SER A 79 -1.19 9.99 -47.04
C SER A 79 -1.85 11.39 -47.06
N ALA A 80 -2.64 11.77 -46.04
CA ALA A 80 -3.01 13.18 -45.78
C ALA A 80 -3.81 13.46 -44.48
N SER A 81 -4.38 12.48 -43.77
CA SER A 81 -5.40 12.79 -42.73
C SER A 81 -4.97 12.68 -41.26
N SER A 82 -3.71 12.41 -40.92
CA SER A 82 -3.30 12.14 -39.51
C SER A 82 -2.72 13.36 -38.76
N LYS A 83 -2.92 14.59 -39.25
CA LYS A 83 -2.43 15.80 -38.54
C LYS A 83 -3.44 16.41 -37.56
N ASN A 84 -4.69 15.92 -37.54
CA ASN A 84 -5.78 16.47 -36.73
C ASN A 84 -6.40 15.48 -35.72
N SER A 85 -5.79 14.32 -35.47
CA SER A 85 -6.22 13.43 -34.39
C SER A 85 -5.65 13.93 -33.06
N VAL A 86 -6.49 14.00 -32.02
CA VAL A 86 -6.09 14.44 -30.66
C VAL A 86 -4.98 13.55 -30.08
N MET A 87 -4.83 12.32 -30.58
CA MET A 87 -3.72 11.41 -30.25
C MET A 87 -3.11 10.74 -31.49
N PRO A 88 -1.77 10.77 -31.68
CA PRO A 88 -1.11 10.10 -32.80
C PRO A 88 -1.26 8.56 -32.74
N PRO A 89 -1.47 7.87 -33.87
CA PRO A 89 -1.51 6.40 -33.89
C PRO A 89 -0.14 5.80 -33.51
N LEU A 90 -0.16 4.69 -32.79
CA LEU A 90 1.06 3.95 -32.43
C LEU A 90 1.39 2.92 -33.51
N ASN A 91 2.68 2.67 -33.73
CA ASN A 91 3.10 1.60 -34.63
C ASN A 91 2.66 0.24 -34.07
N GLY A 92 1.96 -0.54 -34.90
CA GLY A 92 1.39 -1.85 -34.54
C GLY A 92 2.42 -2.98 -34.31
N ASN A 93 3.57 -2.71 -33.68
CA ASN A 93 4.59 -3.70 -33.41
C ASN A 93 4.03 -4.85 -32.55
N GLU A 94 4.17 -6.09 -33.01
CA GLU A 94 3.61 -7.27 -32.32
C GLU A 94 4.15 -7.42 -30.88
N ARG A 95 5.40 -7.01 -30.63
CA ARG A 95 5.98 -6.95 -29.29
C ARG A 95 5.27 -5.94 -28.38
N LEU A 96 4.98 -4.75 -28.89
CA LEU A 96 4.26 -3.70 -28.16
C LEU A 96 2.83 -4.17 -27.87
N ARG A 97 2.17 -4.78 -28.86
CA ARG A 97 0.81 -5.34 -28.71
C ARG A 97 0.73 -6.35 -27.56
N LYS A 98 1.67 -7.31 -27.49
CA LYS A 98 1.74 -8.29 -26.40
C LYS A 98 1.98 -7.64 -25.03
N HIS A 99 2.78 -6.58 -24.96
CA HIS A 99 3.01 -5.86 -23.71
C HIS A 99 1.76 -5.11 -23.25
N VAL A 100 1.05 -4.44 -24.16
CA VAL A 100 -0.21 -3.73 -23.86
C VAL A 100 -1.30 -4.71 -23.45
N GLU A 101 -1.46 -5.83 -24.14
CA GLU A 101 -2.40 -6.90 -23.78
C GLU A 101 -2.12 -7.46 -22.39
N ARG A 102 -0.83 -7.70 -22.06
CA ARG A 102 -0.46 -8.15 -20.71
C ARG A 102 -0.76 -7.09 -19.65
N LEU A 103 -0.52 -5.81 -19.93
CA LEU A 103 -0.85 -4.73 -19.00
C LEU A 103 -2.37 -4.65 -18.76
N ALA A 104 -3.18 -4.76 -19.82
CA ALA A 104 -4.64 -4.79 -19.72
C ALA A 104 -5.12 -5.97 -18.84
N ALA A 105 -4.57 -7.17 -19.06
CA ALA A 105 -4.92 -8.33 -18.24
C ALA A 105 -4.49 -8.18 -16.76
N LEU A 106 -3.37 -7.52 -16.49
CA LEU A 106 -2.92 -7.28 -15.12
C LEU A 106 -3.76 -6.22 -14.40
N SER A 107 -4.33 -5.26 -15.14
CA SER A 107 -5.07 -4.12 -14.58
C SER A 107 -6.59 -4.20 -14.76
N ASP A 108 -7.11 -5.34 -15.22
CA ASP A 108 -8.55 -5.58 -15.39
C ASP A 108 -9.29 -5.50 -14.04
N PRO A 109 -10.25 -4.56 -13.87
CA PRO A 109 -10.98 -4.37 -12.63
C PRO A 109 -11.78 -5.60 -12.19
N ASN A 110 -12.27 -6.42 -13.13
CA ASN A 110 -13.07 -7.60 -12.79
C ASN A 110 -12.21 -8.74 -12.21
N GLY A 111 -10.90 -8.71 -12.47
CA GLY A 111 -9.97 -9.73 -12.01
C GLY A 111 -9.27 -9.39 -10.69
N LEU A 112 -9.58 -8.26 -10.05
CA LEU A 112 -8.92 -7.80 -8.82
C LEU A 112 -9.82 -8.09 -7.61
N SER A 113 -9.29 -8.81 -6.60
CA SER A 113 -10.00 -9.02 -5.34
C SER A 113 -10.04 -7.74 -4.53
N THR A 114 -11.22 -7.38 -4.02
CA THR A 114 -11.43 -6.22 -3.12
C THR A 114 -11.46 -6.62 -1.64
N LYS A 115 -11.05 -7.85 -1.31
CA LYS A 115 -10.99 -8.32 0.08
C LYS A 115 -9.70 -7.86 0.74
N ASN A 116 -9.75 -7.66 2.05
CA ASN A 116 -8.61 -7.25 2.87
C ASN A 116 -8.03 -8.46 3.63
N ASP A 117 -7.85 -9.57 2.92
CA ASP A 117 -7.17 -10.76 3.42
C ASP A 117 -5.68 -10.67 3.04
N GLU A 118 -4.77 -11.17 3.89
CA GLU A 118 -3.32 -11.03 3.68
C GLU A 118 -2.86 -11.54 2.30
N ASN A 119 -3.39 -12.68 1.87
CA ASN A 119 -3.09 -13.26 0.55
C ASN A 119 -3.57 -12.36 -0.60
N ASP A 120 -4.79 -11.83 -0.51
CA ASP A 120 -5.40 -11.02 -1.56
C ASP A 120 -4.68 -9.66 -1.69
N VAL A 121 -4.26 -9.08 -0.56
CA VAL A 121 -3.45 -7.85 -0.54
C VAL A 121 -2.07 -8.08 -1.16
N SER A 122 -1.41 -9.19 -0.82
CA SER A 122 -0.10 -9.54 -1.40
C SER A 122 -0.18 -9.77 -2.91
N GLU A 123 -1.18 -10.53 -3.37
CA GLU A 123 -1.39 -10.78 -4.81
C GLU A 123 -1.65 -9.46 -5.55
N PHE A 124 -2.48 -8.59 -4.97
CA PHE A 124 -2.74 -7.27 -5.54
C PHE A 124 -1.45 -6.44 -5.68
N ASP A 125 -0.62 -6.40 -4.65
CA ASP A 125 0.63 -5.62 -4.64
C ASP A 125 1.64 -6.14 -5.68
N ASP A 126 1.79 -7.46 -5.80
CA ASP A 126 2.62 -8.09 -6.82
C ASP A 126 2.12 -7.74 -8.23
N ARG A 127 0.79 -7.81 -8.43
CA ARG A 127 0.16 -7.47 -9.70
C ARG A 127 0.31 -5.99 -10.06
N LEU A 128 0.19 -5.09 -9.07
CA LEU A 128 0.41 -3.66 -9.23
C LEU A 128 1.85 -3.35 -9.62
N LYS A 129 2.82 -3.99 -8.95
CA LYS A 129 4.24 -3.85 -9.25
C LYS A 129 4.56 -4.31 -10.67
N ASP A 130 4.03 -5.45 -11.08
CA ASP A 130 4.18 -5.97 -12.44
C ASP A 130 3.54 -5.04 -13.48
N ALA A 131 2.33 -4.53 -13.20
CA ALA A 131 1.66 -3.57 -14.07
C ALA A 131 2.46 -2.27 -14.24
N LYS A 132 3.00 -1.71 -13.14
CA LYS A 132 3.89 -0.54 -13.18
C LYS A 132 5.14 -0.81 -14.04
N ALA A 133 5.75 -1.99 -13.89
CA ALA A 133 6.89 -2.40 -14.71
C ALA A 133 6.54 -2.54 -16.21
N LYS A 134 5.35 -3.04 -16.55
CA LYS A 134 4.90 -3.10 -17.95
C LYS A 134 4.60 -1.72 -18.51
N ALA A 135 3.95 -0.85 -17.75
CA ALA A 135 3.64 0.51 -18.20
C ALA A 135 4.89 1.33 -18.50
N THR A 136 5.91 1.27 -17.64
CA THR A 136 7.20 1.93 -17.87
C THR A 136 7.93 1.39 -19.11
N LEU A 137 7.87 0.07 -19.34
CA LEU A 137 8.41 -0.54 -20.55
C LEU A 137 7.69 -0.06 -21.82
N ILE A 138 6.36 0.00 -21.80
CA ILE A 138 5.53 0.46 -22.93
C ILE A 138 5.81 1.93 -23.23
N ALA A 139 5.79 2.78 -22.21
CA ALA A 139 6.13 4.21 -22.30
C ALA A 139 7.46 4.42 -23.03
N ARG A 140 8.50 3.66 -22.63
CA ARG A 140 9.82 3.69 -23.25
C ARG A 140 9.83 3.21 -24.71
N ILE A 141 9.03 2.21 -25.07
CA ILE A 141 8.91 1.72 -26.45
C ILE A 141 8.22 2.75 -27.33
N VAL A 142 7.20 3.43 -26.79
CA VAL A 142 6.41 4.44 -27.49
C VAL A 142 7.18 5.77 -27.60
N GLY A 143 8.15 6.02 -26.73
CA GLY A 143 8.83 7.32 -26.63
C GLY A 143 7.99 8.39 -25.92
N GLU A 144 6.88 7.96 -25.31
CA GLU A 144 6.13 8.74 -24.34
C GLU A 144 6.81 8.50 -22.99
N ASP A 145 7.98 9.10 -22.78
CA ASP A 145 8.63 9.10 -21.47
C ASP A 145 7.70 9.83 -20.51
N ASP A 146 6.94 9.04 -19.78
CA ASP A 146 6.05 9.51 -18.75
C ASP A 146 6.94 10.17 -17.69
N ALA A 147 6.78 11.48 -17.52
CA ALA A 147 7.22 12.21 -16.36
C ALA A 147 6.45 11.65 -15.15
N VAL A 148 6.80 10.44 -14.73
CA VAL A 148 6.41 9.89 -13.44
C VAL A 148 7.00 10.88 -12.44
N PRO A 149 6.18 11.61 -11.66
CA PRO A 149 6.72 12.21 -10.46
C PRO A 149 7.25 11.01 -9.68
N ARG A 150 8.58 10.96 -9.53
CA ARG A 150 9.15 10.11 -8.50
C ARG A 150 8.47 10.60 -7.24
N ASP A 151 7.60 9.80 -6.66
CA ASP A 151 7.13 10.06 -5.32
C ASP A 151 8.38 10.08 -4.45
N THR A 152 8.86 11.29 -4.22
CA THR A 152 9.79 11.63 -3.18
C THR A 152 9.04 11.40 -1.89
N GLU A 153 9.07 10.17 -1.39
CA GLU A 153 9.02 9.98 0.05
C GLU A 153 10.32 10.54 0.63
N GLU A 154 10.33 11.86 0.83
CA GLU A 154 11.28 12.53 1.67
C GLU A 154 11.01 12.13 3.13
N VAL A 155 11.76 11.13 3.61
CA VAL A 155 12.11 11.10 5.02
C VAL A 155 13.21 12.14 5.23
N GLN A 156 12.84 13.24 5.85
CA GLN A 156 13.76 14.25 6.34
C GLN A 156 14.84 13.60 7.22
N GLY A 157 16.08 13.72 6.77
CA GLY A 157 17.27 13.27 7.48
C GLY A 157 18.48 14.05 6.99
N SER A 158 18.55 15.32 7.38
CA SER A 158 19.67 16.21 7.11
C SER A 158 20.99 15.67 7.68
N THR A 159 21.95 15.30 6.84
CA THR A 159 23.35 15.71 7.06
C THR A 159 24.19 15.56 5.79
N SER A 160 24.58 16.71 5.23
CA SER A 160 25.69 16.85 4.30
C SER A 160 27.01 16.43 4.94
N ARG A 161 27.77 15.52 4.32
CA ARG A 161 29.23 15.63 4.12
C ARG A 161 29.84 14.36 3.51
N GLY A 162 30.73 14.59 2.54
CA GLY A 162 31.98 13.83 2.49
C GLY A 162 32.02 12.61 1.57
N LYS A 163 32.51 12.85 0.36
CA LYS A 163 33.12 11.88 -0.56
C LYS A 163 34.14 10.99 0.19
N ALA A 164 33.93 9.67 0.21
CA ALA A 164 34.96 8.72 0.64
C ALA A 164 34.95 7.44 -0.21
N LEU A 165 36.11 7.24 -0.83
CA LEU A 165 36.59 6.13 -1.64
C LEU A 165 36.40 4.78 -0.92
N ARG A 166 35.63 3.85 -1.51
CA ARG A 166 35.50 2.48 -0.96
C ARG A 166 36.70 1.62 -1.37
N VAL A 167 37.60 1.41 -0.40
CA VAL A 167 38.60 0.33 -0.40
C VAL A 167 37.89 -0.98 -0.05
N ARG A 168 38.05 -2.00 -0.91
CA ARG A 168 37.62 -3.38 -0.64
C ARG A 168 38.42 -3.96 0.52
N ARG A 169 37.75 -4.49 1.54
CA ARG A 169 38.35 -5.41 2.52
C ARG A 169 37.38 -6.57 2.75
N ASN A 170 37.90 -7.77 2.51
CA ASN A 170 37.25 -9.06 2.60
C ASN A 170 37.45 -9.60 4.02
N VAL A 171 36.39 -10.01 4.72
CA VAL A 171 36.48 -10.80 5.96
C VAL A 171 35.28 -11.75 6.00
N ASN A 172 35.58 -13.04 6.16
CA ASN A 172 34.65 -14.14 6.39
C ASN A 172 34.25 -14.24 7.87
N GLU A 173 33.21 -15.04 8.10
CA GLU A 173 32.76 -15.70 9.35
C GLU A 173 31.56 -15.12 10.09
N ASP A 174 30.45 -15.86 9.93
CA ASP A 174 29.60 -16.46 10.96
C ASP A 174 28.96 -15.59 12.06
N GLY A 175 27.64 -15.43 11.97
CA GLY A 175 26.80 -14.90 13.03
C GLY A 175 25.31 -15.10 12.72
N VAL A 176 24.69 -16.01 13.47
CA VAL A 176 23.32 -16.53 13.34
C VAL A 176 22.22 -15.46 13.52
N ALA A 177 21.10 -15.74 12.83
CA ALA A 177 19.87 -14.97 12.70
C ALA A 177 19.13 -14.62 14.00
N GLY A 178 18.36 -13.53 13.91
CA GLY A 178 17.35 -13.17 14.92
C GLY A 178 16.70 -11.82 14.64
N ARG A 179 16.10 -11.62 13.45
CA ARG A 179 15.17 -10.50 13.24
C ARG A 179 13.89 -10.83 14.00
N ARG A 180 13.66 -10.16 15.14
CA ARG A 180 12.32 -10.08 15.74
C ARG A 180 11.44 -9.30 14.77
N THR A 181 10.65 -10.04 14.01
CA THR A 181 9.48 -9.53 13.30
C THR A 181 8.48 -9.04 14.33
N GLY A 182 7.81 -7.93 14.04
CA GLY A 182 6.78 -7.34 14.89
C GLY A 182 5.58 -8.29 15.01
N GLU A 183 5.67 -9.20 15.97
CA GLU A 183 4.53 -9.87 16.54
C GLU A 183 3.76 -8.81 17.32
N MET A 184 2.59 -8.44 16.80
CA MET A 184 1.63 -7.62 17.52
C MET A 184 1.14 -8.48 18.69
N GLU A 185 1.72 -8.24 19.87
CA GLU A 185 1.44 -9.03 21.06
C GLU A 185 -0.07 -9.10 21.29
N ASP A 186 -0.59 -10.34 21.29
CA ASP A 186 -1.97 -10.66 21.63
C ASP A 186 -2.30 -10.05 22.99
N PHE A 187 -3.01 -8.92 22.96
CA PHE A 187 -3.61 -8.27 24.12
C PHE A 187 -4.80 -9.11 24.60
N MET A 188 -4.52 -10.31 25.12
CA MET A 188 -5.49 -11.19 25.75
C MET A 188 -5.63 -10.83 27.23
N GLY A 189 -6.27 -9.69 27.49
CA GLY A 189 -6.85 -9.36 28.79
C GLY A 189 -8.26 -9.92 28.90
N LEU A 190 -8.42 -11.23 29.07
CA LEU A 190 -9.68 -11.83 29.51
C LEU A 190 -9.38 -12.89 30.59
N PRO A 191 -9.98 -12.80 31.80
CA PRO A 191 -9.85 -13.85 32.78
C PRO A 191 -10.66 -15.07 32.33
N SER A 192 -9.95 -16.19 32.21
CA SER A 192 -10.53 -17.52 32.09
C SER A 192 -11.51 -17.74 33.24
N ARG A 193 -12.81 -17.78 32.95
CA ARG A 193 -13.81 -18.24 33.90
C ARG A 193 -13.57 -19.72 34.18
N THR A 194 -13.09 -20.03 35.38
CA THR A 194 -13.30 -21.32 36.05
C THR A 194 -14.42 -21.17 37.05
#